data_AF-A0AAD1BG64-F1
#
_entry.id   AF-A0AAD1BG64-F1
#
_cell.length_a   1.000
_cell.length_b   1.000
_cell.length_c   1.000
_cell.angle_alpha   90.00
_cell.angle_beta   90.00
_cell.angle_gamma   90.00
#
_symmetry.space_group_name_H-M   'P 1'
#
loop_
_entity.id
_entity.type
_entity.pdbx_description
1 polymer ?
#
loop_
_entity_poly.entity_id
_entity_poly.type
_entity_poly.pdbx_seq_one_letter_code
_entity_poly.pdbx_strand_id
1 'polypeptide(L)' 'MSVYQWARQEVRDSLHSAQQEGFEPGLSLRALLSAVVQQSKSVRSIEDLADELQFLAENLDDDQDYSFMRP' A
#
# COMPACT_ATOMS: atom_id res chain seq x y z
N MET A 1 10.03 13.12 -7.53
CA MET A 1 9.58 11.84 -6.96
C MET A 1 8.06 11.78 -7.11
N SER A 2 7.52 10.74 -7.73
CA SER A 2 6.05 10.57 -7.82
C SER A 2 5.48 10.15 -6.46
N VAL A 3 4.16 10.33 -6.27
CA VAL A 3 3.47 9.86 -5.05
C VAL A 3 3.67 8.36 -4.82
N TYR A 4 3.73 7.56 -5.89
CA TYR A 4 4.01 6.13 -5.84
C TYR A 4 5.44 5.81 -5.39
N GLN A 5 6.43 6.57 -5.88
CA GLN A 5 7.82 6.39 -5.47
C GLN A 5 8.03 6.75 -3.99
N TRP A 6 7.37 7.83 -3.53
CA TRP A 6 7.36 8.20 -2.11
C TRP A 6 6.71 7.11 -1.26
N ALA A 7 5.50 6.66 -1.61
CA ALA A 7 4.81 5.61 -0.85
C ALA A 7 5.60 4.30 -0.79
N ARG A 8 6.24 3.89 -1.90
CA ARG A 8 7.14 2.72 -1.91
C ARG A 8 8.34 2.90 -0.97
N GLN A 9 8.88 4.10 -0.84
CA GLN A 9 9.97 4.40 0.10
C GLN A 9 9.48 4.29 1.55
N GLU A 10 8.36 4.92 1.89
CA GLU A 10 7.77 4.86 3.24
C GLU A 10 7.48 3.42 3.69
N VAL A 11 6.98 2.57 2.78
CA VAL A 11 6.75 1.15 3.07
C VAL A 11 8.07 0.42 3.35
N ARG A 12 9.13 0.66 2.55
CA ARG A 12 10.45 0.05 2.80
C ARG A 12 11.02 0.46 4.15
N ASP A 13 10.94 1.75 4.48
CA ASP A 13 11.48 2.27 5.73
C ASP A 13 10.70 1.71 6.94
N SER A 14 9.37 1.65 6.83
CA SER A 14 8.50 1.05 7.85
C SER A 14 8.82 -0.43 8.08
N LEU A 15 9.07 -1.20 7.01
CA LEU A 15 9.45 -2.61 7.12
C LEU A 15 10.84 -2.78 7.72
N HIS A 16 11.78 -1.91 7.36
CA HIS A 16 13.10 -1.91 7.98
C HIS A 16 13.01 -1.65 9.49
N SER A 17 12.27 -0.62 9.90
CA SER A 17 12.02 -0.34 11.32
C SER A 17 11.33 -1.50 12.04
N ALA A 18 10.28 -2.08 11.44
CA ALA A 18 9.57 -3.21 12.02
C ALA A 18 10.47 -4.44 12.19
N GLN A 19 11.39 -4.67 11.25
CA GLN A 19 12.37 -5.74 11.35
C GLN A 19 13.37 -5.51 12.49
N GLN A 20 13.79 -4.26 12.74
CA GLN A 20 14.65 -3.94 13.89
C GLN A 20 13.96 -4.22 15.24
N GLU A 21 12.64 -4.08 15.28
CA GLU A 21 11.79 -4.44 16.43
C GLU A 21 11.50 -5.96 16.53
N GLY A 22 11.94 -6.75 15.54
CA GLY A 22 11.75 -8.20 15.51
C GLY A 22 10.40 -8.67 14.93
N PHE A 23 9.67 -7.80 14.25
CA PHE A 23 8.41 -8.18 13.60
C PHE A 23 8.65 -8.87 12.26
N GLU A 24 7.94 -9.96 12.02
CA GLU A 24 7.99 -10.72 10.77
C GLU A 24 7.48 -9.90 9.57
N PRO A 25 8.18 -9.91 8.41
CA PRO A 25 7.82 -9.06 7.27
C PRO A 25 6.37 -9.19 6.81
N GLY A 26 5.85 -10.42 6.73
CA GLY A 26 4.47 -10.68 6.31
C GLY A 26 3.42 -10.19 7.33
N LEU A 27 3.76 -10.16 8.62
CA LEU A 27 2.90 -9.59 9.65
C LEU A 27 2.90 -8.05 9.57
N SER A 28 4.08 -7.46 9.40
CA SER A 28 4.28 -6.02 9.25
C SER A 28 3.53 -5.45 8.04
N LEU A 29 3.63 -6.09 6.87
CA LEU A 29 2.87 -5.71 5.67
C LEU A 29 1.35 -5.72 5.90
N ARG A 30 0.83 -6.75 6.59
CA ARG A 30 -0.59 -6.87 6.88
C ARG A 30 -1.08 -5.79 7.85
N ALA A 31 -0.28 -5.46 8.85
CA ALA A 31 -0.58 -4.39 9.79
C ALA A 31 -0.59 -3.02 9.08
N LEU A 32 0.40 -2.75 8.23
CA LEU A 32 0.47 -1.52 7.43
C LEU A 32 -0.75 -1.39 6.50
N LEU A 33 -1.12 -2.46 5.78
CA LEU A 33 -2.31 -2.46 4.93
C LEU A 33 -3.59 -2.17 5.74
N SER A 34 -3.71 -2.77 6.92
CA SER A 34 -4.87 -2.53 7.81
C SER A 34 -4.97 -1.08 8.25
N ALA A 35 -3.83 -0.45 8.60
CA ALA A 35 -3.77 0.95 8.97
C ALA A 35 -4.14 1.88 7.81
N VAL A 36 -3.67 1.58 6.60
CA VAL A 36 -4.03 2.33 5.38
C VAL A 36 -5.53 2.24 5.12
N VAL A 37 -6.10 1.03 5.11
CA VAL A 37 -7.55 0.82 4.91
C VAL A 37 -8.38 1.57 5.94
N GLN A 38 -7.96 1.56 7.21
CA GLN A 38 -8.64 2.29 8.27
C GLN A 38 -8.63 3.80 8.05
N GLN A 39 -7.54 4.36 7.51
CA GLN A 39 -7.45 5.78 7.19
C GLN A 39 -8.23 6.15 5.93
N SER A 40 -8.23 5.28 4.91
CA SER A 40 -8.91 5.52 3.62
C SER A 40 -10.42 5.72 3.77
N LYS A 41 -11.07 5.11 4.79
CA LYS A 41 -12.50 5.32 5.06
C LYS A 41 -12.89 6.79 5.31
N SER A 42 -11.92 7.66 5.63
CA SER A 42 -12.16 9.09 5.86
C SER A 42 -12.24 9.91 4.56
N VAL A 43 -11.78 9.35 3.45
CA VAL A 43 -11.66 10.05 2.15
C VAL A 43 -12.32 9.30 0.99
N ARG A 44 -12.80 8.08 1.23
CA ARG A 44 -13.42 7.21 0.22
C ARG A 44 -14.47 6.28 0.84
N SER A 45 -15.45 5.85 0.05
CA SER A 45 -16.43 4.83 0.44
C SER A 45 -15.77 3.47 0.63
N ILE A 46 -16.47 2.54 1.29
CA ILE A 46 -15.94 1.18 1.49
C ILE A 46 -15.94 0.42 0.17
N GLU A 47 -16.98 0.63 -0.64
CA GLU A 47 -17.16 0.00 -1.95
C GLU A 47 -16.03 0.40 -2.92
N ASP A 48 -15.76 1.70 -3.07
CA ASP A 48 -14.71 2.19 -3.96
C ASP A 48 -13.31 1.74 -3.51
N LEU A 49 -13.10 1.63 -2.18
CA LEU A 49 -11.84 1.12 -1.63
C LEU A 49 -11.66 -0.38 -1.89
N ALA A 50 -12.73 -1.16 -1.78
CA ALA A 50 -12.70 -2.58 -2.08
C ALA A 50 -12.39 -2.84 -3.56
N ASP A 51 -13.05 -2.11 -4.47
CA ASP A 51 -12.82 -2.19 -5.91
C ASP A 51 -11.38 -1.78 -6.29
N GLU A 52 -10.85 -0.73 -5.65
CA GLU A 52 -9.46 -0.30 -5.86
C GLU A 52 -8.45 -1.34 -5.38
N LEU A 53 -8.66 -1.93 -4.19
CA LEU A 53 -7.78 -2.98 -3.67
C LEU A 53 -7.83 -4.23 -4.56
N GLN A 54 -9.01 -4.60 -5.05
CA GLN A 54 -9.17 -5.71 -5.99
C GLN A 54 -8.41 -5.42 -7.30
N PHE A 55 -8.58 -4.21 -7.86
CA PHE A 55 -7.87 -3.78 -9.06
C PHE A 55 -6.35 -3.83 -8.86
N LEU A 56 -5.83 -3.31 -7.74
CA LEU A 56 -4.40 -3.36 -7.44
C LEU A 56 -3.90 -4.80 -7.32
N ALA A 57 -4.65 -5.69 -6.67
CA ALA A 57 -4.29 -7.09 -6.53
C ALA A 57 -4.24 -7.84 -7.87
N GLU A 58 -5.18 -7.55 -8.77
CA GLU A 58 -5.25 -8.16 -10.10
C GLU A 58 -4.18 -7.65 -11.06
N ASN A 59 -3.65 -6.44 -10.82
CA ASN A 59 -2.68 -5.77 -11.69
C ASN A 59 -1.29 -5.68 -11.04
N LEU A 60 -0.99 -6.49 -10.02
CA LEU A 60 0.35 -6.58 -9.44
C LEU A 60 1.34 -7.06 -10.51
N ASP A 61 1.95 -6.10 -11.20
CA ASP A 61 3.00 -6.34 -12.18
C ASP A 61 4.34 -5.99 -11.53
N ASP A 62 5.28 -6.94 -11.48
CA ASP A 62 6.56 -6.77 -10.80
C ASP A 62 7.45 -5.70 -11.47
N ASP A 63 7.12 -5.29 -12.70
CA ASP A 63 7.94 -4.39 -13.54
C ASP A 63 7.30 -3.02 -13.88
N GLN A 64 6.08 -2.70 -13.42
CA GLN A 64 5.43 -1.43 -13.78
C GLN A 64 5.50 -0.38 -12.66
N ASP A 65 6.19 0.72 -12.93
CA ASP A 65 5.99 2.00 -12.25
C ASP A 65 4.56 2.46 -12.59
N TYR A 66 3.64 2.20 -11.68
CA TYR A 66 2.24 2.61 -11.73
C TYR A 66 2.12 4.14 -11.94
N SER A 67 2.17 4.58 -13.19
CA SER A 67 1.55 5.82 -13.62
C SER A 67 0.06 5.52 -13.73
N PHE A 68 -0.66 5.66 -12.62
CA PHE A 68 -2.12 5.82 -12.68
C PHE A 68 -2.42 7.09 -13.46
N MET A 69 -2.48 6.98 -14.78
CA MET A 69 -3.34 7.82 -15.58
C MET A 69 -4.69 7.13 -15.61
N ARG A 70 -5.73 7.80 -15.12
CA ARG A 70 -7.07 7.63 -15.67
C ARG A 70 -7.50 8.97 -16.30
N PRO A 71 -8.23 8.92 -17.44
CA PRO A 71 -8.67 10.09 -18.20
C PRO A 71 -9.72 10.93 -17.46
#